data_AF-A0A1H7H4N2-F1
#
_entry.id   AF-A0A1H7H4N2-F1
#
_cell.length_a   1.000
_cell.length_b   1.000
_cell.length_c   1.000
_cell.angle_alpha   90.00
_cell.angle_beta   90.00
_cell.angle_gamma   90.00
#
_symmetry.space_group_name_H-M   'P 1'
#
loop_
_entity.id
_entity.type
_entity.pdbx_description
1 polymer ?
#
loop_
_entity_poly.entity_id
_entity_poly.type
_entity_poly.pdbx_seq_one_letter_code
_entity_poly.pdbx_strand_id
1 'polypeptide(L)' 'MKKIALTLFVTGALLALLTYAANAADLLGIKAFFEIGLLALGLMIVSSGYFLVSFLLEWARETDFFKQVL' A
#
# COMPACT_ATOMS: atom_id res chain seq x y z
N MET A 1 3.77 -2.70 -13.48
CA MET A 1 2.71 -2.60 -12.44
C MET A 1 3.26 -2.62 -11.01
N LYS A 2 4.14 -3.55 -10.61
CA LYS A 2 4.73 -3.59 -9.25
C LYS A 2 5.41 -2.29 -8.80
N LYS A 3 6.08 -1.59 -9.73
CA LYS A 3 6.66 -0.26 -9.48
C LYS A 3 5.61 0.77 -9.05
N ILE A 4 4.40 0.72 -9.63
CA ILE A 4 3.30 1.63 -9.30
C ILE A 4 2.77 1.33 -7.88
N ALA A 5 2.61 0.05 -7.54
CA ALA A 5 2.27 -0.35 -6.17
C ALA A 5 3.33 0.15 -5.18
N LEU A 6 4.61 -0.05 -5.48
CA LEU A 6 5.69 0.45 -4.63
C LEU A 6 5.65 1.98 -4.46
N THR A 7 5.42 2.73 -5.54
CA THR A 7 5.27 4.19 -5.46
C THR A 7 4.05 4.61 -4.65
N LEU A 8 2.92 3.89 -4.76
CA LEU A 8 1.71 4.15 -3.96
C LEU A 8 1.95 3.85 -2.47
N PHE A 9 2.70 2.79 -2.16
CA PHE A 9 3.08 2.45 -0.79
C PHE A 9 3.95 3.54 -0.18
N VAL A 10 5.01 3.95 -0.88
CA VAL A 10 5.91 5.03 -0.41
C VAL A 10 5.14 6.34 -0.26
N THR A 11 4.28 6.67 -1.22
CA THR A 11 3.45 7.88 -1.15
C THR A 11 2.51 7.83 0.06
N GLY A 12 1.82 6.69 0.29
CA GLY A 12 0.96 6.50 1.46
C GLY A 12 1.72 6.63 2.78
N ALA A 13 2.93 6.05 2.86
CA ALA A 13 3.77 6.15 4.05
C ALA A 13 4.22 7.60 4.32
N LEU A 14 4.65 8.32 3.28
CA LEU A 14 5.01 9.74 3.39
C LEU A 14 3.81 10.58 3.82
N LEU A 15 2.62 10.32 3.25
CA LEU A 15 1.40 11.03 3.58
C LEU A 15 1.02 10.83 5.06
N ALA A 16 1.14 9.59 5.57
CA ALA A 16 0.90 9.29 6.98
C ALA A 16 1.88 10.03 7.90
N LEU A 17 3.18 10.05 7.56
CA LEU A 17 4.20 10.76 8.32
C LEU A 17 3.96 12.28 8.34
N LEU A 18 3.65 12.88 7.20
CA LEU A 18 3.35 14.31 7.10
C LEU A 18 2.08 14.67 7.88
N THR A 19 1.06 13.82 7.81
CA THR A 19 -0.20 14.01 8.54
C THR A 19 0.02 13.96 10.05
N TYR A 20 0.86 13.02 10.52
CA TYR A 20 1.29 12.96 11.90
C TYR A 20 2.09 14.20 12.32
N ALA A 21 3.09 14.61 11.53
CA ALA A 21 3.89 15.79 11.83
C ALA A 21 3.05 17.08 11.88
N ALA A 22 2.10 17.23 10.95
CA ALA A 22 1.21 18.38 10.92
C ALA A 22 0.25 18.42 12.11
N ASN A 23 -0.29 17.28 12.53
CA ASN A 23 -1.10 17.21 13.74
C ASN A 23 -0.26 17.48 15.01
N ALA A 24 0.99 17.00 15.06
CA ALA A 24 1.91 17.27 16.17
C ALA A 24 2.32 18.75 16.26
N ALA A 25 2.39 19.45 15.12
CA ALA A 25 2.65 20.88 15.05
C ALA A 25 1.37 21.74 15.20
N ASP A 26 0.23 21.13 15.53
CA ASP A 26 -1.09 21.79 15.67
C ASP A 26 -1.55 22.53 14.41
N LEU A 27 -1.01 22.13 13.24
CA LEU A 27 -1.34 22.69 11.92
C LEU A 27 -2.59 22.04 11.30
N LEU A 28 -3.05 20.94 11.88
CA LEU A 28 -4.13 20.11 11.35
C LEU A 28 -5.06 19.68 12.49
N GLY A 29 -6.35 19.95 12.34
CA GLY A 29 -7.35 19.51 13.31
C GLY A 29 -7.56 17.99 13.27
N ILE A 30 -7.99 17.43 14.41
CA ILE A 30 -8.17 15.98 14.64
C ILE A 30 -9.01 15.31 13.54
N LYS A 31 -10.08 15.95 13.08
CA LYS A 31 -10.94 15.38 12.02
C LYS A 31 -10.17 15.17 10.71
N ALA A 32 -9.41 16.17 10.28
CA ALA A 32 -8.63 16.09 9.05
C ALA A 32 -7.42 15.14 9.19
N PHE A 33 -6.84 15.05 10.39
CA PHE A 33 -5.83 14.02 10.69
C PHE A 33 -6.37 12.60 10.44
N PHE A 34 -7.58 12.29 10.93
CA PHE A 34 -8.19 10.98 10.72
C PHE A 34 -8.56 10.72 9.26
N GLU A 35 -9.16 11.69 8.56
CA GLU A 35 -9.53 11.52 7.15
C GLU A 35 -8.31 11.25 6.26
N ILE A 36 -7.26 12.06 6.41
CA ILE A 36 -6.04 11.95 5.61
C ILE A 36 -5.24 10.69 6.01
N GLY A 37 -5.15 10.41 7.32
CA GLY A 37 -4.47 9.21 7.83
C GLY A 37 -5.14 7.91 7.38
N LEU A 38 -6.48 7.87 7.34
CA LEU A 38 -7.23 6.71 6.87
C LEU A 38 -7.05 6.50 5.35
N LEU A 39 -6.99 7.59 4.58
CA LEU A 39 -6.71 7.54 3.15
C LEU A 39 -5.28 7.03 2.88
N ALA A 40 -4.30 7.49 3.64
CA ALA A 40 -2.92 7.01 3.59
C ALA A 40 -2.82 5.51 3.92
N LEU A 41 -3.53 5.06 4.96
CA LEU A 41 -3.63 3.63 5.31
C LEU A 41 -4.26 2.81 4.18
N GLY A 42 -5.36 3.29 3.59
CA GLY A 42 -6.02 2.62 2.47
C GLY A 42 -5.06 2.42 1.28
N LEU A 43 -4.29 3.45 0.92
CA LEU A 43 -3.27 3.38 -0.13
C LEU A 43 -2.21 2.31 0.15
N MET A 44 -1.73 2.23 1.39
CA MET A 44 -0.73 1.23 1.80
C MET A 44 -1.30 -0.19 1.76
N ILE A 45 -2.54 -0.40 2.22
CA ILE A 45 -3.21 -1.70 2.21
C ILE A 45 -3.43 -2.19 0.77
N VAL A 46 -4.00 -1.35 -0.08
CA VAL A 46 -4.29 -1.71 -1.49
C VAL A 46 -2.99 -2.02 -2.23
N SER A 47 -1.94 -1.22 -2.01
CA SER A 47 -0.62 -1.50 -2.58
C SER A 47 -0.05 -2.83 -2.12
N SER A 48 -0.10 -3.12 -0.82
CA SER A 48 0.39 -4.37 -0.24
C SER A 48 -0.38 -5.58 -0.76
N GLY A 49 -1.71 -5.48 -0.83
CA GLY A 49 -2.57 -6.51 -1.41
C GLY A 49 -2.26 -6.78 -2.88
N TYR A 50 -2.08 -5.72 -3.68
CA TYR A 50 -1.69 -5.87 -5.09
C TYR A 50 -0.31 -6.54 -5.24
N PHE A 51 0.65 -6.16 -4.40
CA PHE A 51 1.97 -6.78 -4.40
C PHE A 51 1.92 -8.27 -4.09
N LEU A 52 1.16 -8.65 -3.04
CA LEU A 52 0.95 -10.04 -2.65
C LEU A 52 0.27 -10.86 -3.76
N VAL A 53 -0.81 -10.35 -4.35
CA VAL A 53 -1.51 -11.03 -5.45
C VAL A 53 -0.59 -11.19 -6.67
N SER A 54 0.17 -10.13 -7.02
CA SER A 54 1.13 -10.20 -8.12
C SER A 54 2.23 -11.23 -7.86
N PHE A 55 2.70 -11.33 -6.62
CA PHE A 55 3.70 -12.32 -6.21
C PHE A 55 3.14 -13.74 -6.28
N LEU A 56 1.92 -13.97 -5.77
CA LEU A 56 1.26 -15.27 -5.86
C LEU A 56 1.01 -15.72 -7.29
N LEU A 57 0.61 -14.81 -8.18
CA LEU A 57 0.40 -15.11 -9.60
C LEU A 57 1.71 -15.46 -10.33
N GLU A 58 2.80 -14.75 -10.02
CA GLU A 58 4.11 -15.10 -10.56
C GLU A 58 4.59 -16.46 -10.03
N TRP A 59 4.45 -16.70 -8.72
CA TRP A 59 4.80 -17.97 -8.11
C TRP A 59 3.99 -19.14 -8.71
N ALA A 60 2.69 -18.97 -8.91
CA ALA A 60 1.81 -19.96 -9.56
C ALA A 60 2.19 -20.22 -11.03
N ARG A 61 2.82 -19.25 -11.71
CA ARG A 61 3.27 -19.38 -13.09
C ARG A 61 4.65 -20.02 -13.21
N GLU A 62 5.54 -19.79 -12.25
CA GLU A 62 6.88 -20.41 -12.18
C GLU A 62 6.83 -21.84 -11.64
N THR A 63 5.81 -22.17 -10.84
CA THR A 63 5.53 -23.55 -10.45
C THR A 63 4.88 -24.32 -11.61
N ASP A 64 5.72 -24.83 -12.52
CA ASP A 64 5.38 -25.88 -13.50
C ASP A 64 4.79 -27.17 -12.87
N PHE A 65 4.60 -27.21 -11.55
CA PHE A 65 3.82 -28.23 -10.83
C PHE A 65 2.42 -28.43 -11.43
N PHE A 66 1.74 -27.36 -11.89
CA PHE A 66 0.42 -27.48 -12.51
C PHE A 66 0.44 -27.82 -14.01
N LYS A 67 1.57 -27.70 -14.70
CA LYS A 67 1.68 -28.15 -16.10
C LYS A 67 1.89 -29.66 -16.24
N GLN A 68 2.34 -30.34 -15.19
CA GLN A 68 2.57 -31.80 -15.21
C GLN A 68 1.36 -32.62 -14.74
N VAL A 69 0.35 -31.99 -14.14
CA VAL A 69 -0.83 -32.68 -13.55
C VAL A 69 -2.07 -32.61 -14.45
N LEU A 70 -2.06 -31.82 -15.53
CA LEU A 70 -3.15 -31.63 -16.48
C LEU A 70 -2.73 -32.10 -17.87
#